data_AF-A0A963GHG7-F1
#
_entry.id   AF-A0A963GHG7-F1
#
_cell.length_a   1.000
_cell.length_b   1.000
_cell.length_c   1.000
_cell.angle_alpha   90.00
_cell.angle_beta   90.00
_cell.angle_gamma   90.00
#
_symmetry.space_group_name_H-M   'P 1'
#
loop_
_entity.id
_entity.type
_entity.pdbx_description
1 polymer ?
#
loop_
_entity_poly.entity_id
_entity_poly.type
_entity_poly.pdbx_seq_one_letter_code
_entity_poly.pdbx_strand_id
1 'polypeptide(L)'
;FSVVETINRLMQRATGKPSVWEPRRLPPHEPDGTPIRYDRRWWLVTVPLAVAFAFTWAVVLLTYLLPPAEVYGNLLAGEPTRNQLIFITAGTVVLSLEFLFARHLFCRFACAVGLFQSLAWMGNRGAMVVGFERARAADCANCYSACDHVCPMRLKPRNVKQAMFTCTQCAQCVSACETTQRGNPRGPLLGWVTGTAARRNEANLAGRRPDSAGARR
;
A
#
# COMPACT_ATOMS: atom_id res chain seq x y z
N PHE A 1 5.19 -7.09 3.81
CA PHE A 1 3.85 -6.48 3.98
C PHE A 1 3.55 -6.19 5.45
N SER A 2 3.64 -7.17 6.35
CA SER A 2 3.34 -7.01 7.80
C SER A 2 4.08 -5.85 8.47
N VAL A 3 5.40 -5.75 8.29
CA VAL A 3 6.22 -4.69 8.92
C VAL A 3 5.78 -3.28 8.48
N VAL A 4 5.52 -3.10 7.19
CA VAL A 4 5.13 -1.81 6.61
C VAL A 4 3.74 -1.40 7.09
N GLU A 5 2.82 -2.35 7.26
CA GLU A 5 1.50 -2.16 7.85
C GLU A 5 1.60 -1.83 9.35
N THR A 6 2.48 -2.49 10.10
CA THR A 6 2.74 -2.17 11.50
C THR A 6 3.23 -0.74 11.66
N ILE A 7 4.22 -0.31 10.88
CA ILE A 7 4.68 1.08 10.86
C ILE A 7 3.53 2.02 10.45
N ASN A 8 2.58 1.57 9.62
CA ASN A 8 1.47 2.41 9.13
C ASN A 8 0.48 2.69 10.24
N ARG A 9 0.09 1.63 10.96
CA ARG A 9 -0.76 1.73 12.15
C ARG A 9 -0.12 2.59 13.23
N LEU A 10 1.20 2.44 13.45
CA LEU A 10 1.94 3.25 14.40
C LEU A 10 1.97 4.74 13.99
N MET A 11 2.22 5.06 12.72
CA MET A 11 2.20 6.44 12.21
C MET A 11 0.79 7.07 12.24
N GLN A 12 -0.23 6.28 11.90
CA GLN A 12 -1.63 6.70 12.01
C GLN A 12 -2.00 7.02 13.46
N ARG A 13 -1.58 6.20 14.43
CA ARG A 13 -1.74 6.49 15.87
C ARG A 13 -0.92 7.70 16.30
N ALA A 14 0.26 7.92 15.72
CA ALA A 14 1.14 9.00 16.11
C ALA A 14 0.66 10.39 15.64
N THR A 15 0.08 10.49 14.45
CA THR A 15 -0.16 11.79 13.80
C THR A 15 -1.49 11.89 13.05
N GLY A 16 -2.26 10.79 12.96
CA GLY A 16 -3.47 10.69 12.12
C GLY A 16 -3.19 10.77 10.61
N LYS A 17 -1.92 10.76 10.24
CA LYS A 17 -1.43 10.85 8.87
C LYS A 17 -0.65 9.60 8.51
N PRO A 18 -0.81 9.06 7.30
CA PRO A 18 -0.06 7.90 6.84
C PRO A 18 1.43 8.21 6.53
N SER A 19 1.77 9.47 6.24
CA SER A 19 3.16 9.96 6.11
C SER A 19 3.27 11.42 6.56
N VAL A 20 4.49 11.88 6.86
CA VAL A 20 4.76 13.27 7.28
C VAL A 20 4.38 14.27 6.17
N TRP A 21 4.56 13.88 4.91
CA TRP A 21 4.28 14.70 3.72
C TRP A 21 2.81 14.79 3.33
N GLU A 22 1.94 13.95 3.90
CA GLU A 22 0.52 13.96 3.52
C GLU A 22 -0.21 15.13 4.21
N PRO A 23 -0.85 16.04 3.46
CA PRO A 23 -1.55 17.18 4.06
C PRO A 23 -2.86 16.73 4.73
N ARG A 24 -3.53 15.71 4.18
CA ARG A 24 -4.85 15.25 4.66
C ARG A 24 -4.71 14.17 5.73
N ARG A 25 -5.43 14.36 6.84
CA ARG A 25 -5.61 13.32 7.87
C ARG A 25 -6.63 12.30 7.37
N LEU A 26 -6.43 11.04 7.74
CA LEU A 26 -7.44 10.01 7.51
C LEU A 26 -8.64 10.26 8.46
N PRO A 27 -9.86 9.83 8.10
CA PRO A 27 -11.01 9.94 9.00
C PRO A 27 -10.68 9.30 10.35
N PRO A 28 -11.07 9.91 11.49
CA PRO A 28 -10.72 9.43 12.82
C PRO A 28 -11.53 8.20 13.26
N HIS A 29 -12.06 7.43 12.32
CA HIS A 29 -12.89 6.26 12.58
C HIS A 29 -12.37 5.08 11.76
N GLU A 30 -12.22 3.93 12.41
CA GLU A 30 -12.00 2.65 11.75
C GLU A 30 -13.25 2.21 10.95
N PRO A 31 -13.15 1.24 10.04
CA PRO A 31 -14.30 0.71 9.30
C PRO A 31 -15.47 0.24 10.18
N ASP A 32 -15.17 -0.20 11.41
CA ASP A 32 -16.15 -0.62 12.41
C ASP A 32 -16.75 0.55 13.21
N GLY A 33 -16.36 1.81 12.93
CA GLY A 33 -16.86 3.01 13.61
C GLY A 33 -16.14 3.36 14.91
N THR A 34 -15.14 2.58 15.32
CA THR A 34 -14.31 2.85 16.51
C THR A 34 -13.46 4.12 16.33
N PRO A 35 -13.45 5.05 17.30
CA PRO A 35 -12.67 6.27 17.20
C PRO A 35 -11.18 6.01 17.42
N ILE A 36 -10.33 6.55 16.54
CA ILE A 36 -8.88 6.43 16.61
C ILE A 36 -8.34 7.59 17.46
N ARG A 37 -7.71 7.28 18.60
CA ARG A 37 -7.00 8.26 19.44
C ARG A 37 -5.59 8.49 18.92
N TYR A 38 -5.25 9.75 18.66
CA TYR A 38 -3.91 10.15 18.24
C TYR A 38 -3.04 10.49 19.45
N ASP A 39 -1.87 9.87 19.55
CA ASP A 39 -0.88 10.17 20.59
C ASP A 39 0.52 10.26 19.97
N ARG A 40 1.13 11.44 20.07
CA ARG A 40 2.44 11.75 19.49
C ARG A 40 3.57 10.92 20.11
N ARG A 41 3.38 10.33 21.28
CA ARG A 41 4.36 9.43 21.94
C ARG A 41 4.68 8.19 21.11
N TRP A 42 3.77 7.75 20.24
CA TRP A 42 4.02 6.63 19.33
C TRP A 42 5.16 6.89 18.33
N TRP A 43 5.60 8.15 18.14
CA TRP A 43 6.82 8.46 17.39
C TRP A 43 8.08 7.83 18.00
N LEU A 44 8.13 7.68 19.33
CA LEU A 44 9.25 7.03 20.03
C LEU A 44 9.36 5.54 19.69
N VAL A 45 8.28 4.90 19.27
CA VAL A 45 8.30 3.49 18.81
C VAL A 45 8.48 3.41 17.29
N THR A 46 7.85 4.32 16.57
CA THR A 46 7.83 4.33 15.10
C THR A 46 9.22 4.56 14.50
N VAL A 47 9.97 5.55 15.01
CA VAL A 47 11.28 5.91 14.45
C VAL A 47 12.32 4.80 14.68
N PRO A 48 12.51 4.27 15.90
CA PRO A 48 13.45 3.17 16.10
C PRO A 48 13.10 1.94 15.28
N LEU A 49 11.81 1.60 15.15
CA LEU A 49 11.38 0.46 14.35
C LEU A 49 11.69 0.67 12.85
N ALA A 50 11.45 1.87 12.32
CA ALA A 50 11.77 2.20 10.93
C ALA A 50 13.28 2.14 10.68
N VAL A 51 14.10 2.68 11.60
CA VAL A 51 15.56 2.68 11.50
C VAL A 51 16.12 1.26 11.61
N ALA A 52 15.63 0.44 12.55
CA ALA A 52 16.05 -0.95 12.70
C ALA A 52 15.75 -1.77 11.43
N PHE A 53 14.59 -1.53 10.82
CA PHE A 53 14.24 -2.18 9.55
C PHE A 53 15.10 -1.70 8.39
N ALA A 54 15.35 -0.40 8.29
CA ALA A 54 16.27 0.19 7.31
C ALA A 54 17.69 -0.38 7.44
N PHE A 55 18.17 -0.53 8.67
CA PHE A 55 19.46 -1.15 8.97
C PHE A 55 19.52 -2.60 8.51
N THR A 56 18.49 -3.39 8.85
CA THR A 56 18.39 -4.79 8.42
C THR A 56 18.45 -4.91 6.91
N TRP A 57 17.73 -4.05 6.19
CA TRP A 57 17.76 -4.01 4.72
C TRP A 57 19.11 -3.57 4.16
N ALA A 58 19.76 -2.57 4.77
CA ALA A 58 21.08 -2.12 4.34
C ALA A 58 22.13 -3.25 4.48
N VAL A 59 22.06 -4.03 5.56
CA VAL A 59 22.92 -5.21 5.76
C VAL A 59 22.63 -6.27 4.70
N VAL A 60 21.35 -6.60 4.45
CA VAL A 60 20.96 -7.56 3.42
C VAL A 60 21.44 -7.12 2.03
N LEU A 61 21.28 -5.85 1.68
CA LEU A 61 21.79 -5.30 0.41
C LEU A 61 23.31 -5.44 0.30
N LEU A 62 24.04 -5.22 1.39
CA LEU A 62 25.49 -5.41 1.41
C LEU A 62 25.89 -6.88 1.21
N THR A 63 25.11 -7.84 1.72
CA THR A 63 25.37 -9.28 1.49
C THR A 63 25.15 -9.73 0.05
N TYR A 64 24.52 -8.92 -0.80
CA TYR A 64 24.51 -9.17 -2.24
C TYR A 64 25.82 -8.76 -2.92
N LEU A 65 26.62 -7.87 -2.30
CA LEU A 65 27.90 -7.42 -2.83
C LEU A 65 29.09 -8.18 -2.21
N LEU A 66 29.00 -8.53 -0.93
CA LEU A 66 30.06 -9.20 -0.16
C LEU A 66 29.56 -10.53 0.42
N PRO A 67 30.45 -11.50 0.71
CA PRO A 67 30.09 -12.76 1.33
C PRO A 67 29.34 -12.54 2.66
N PRO A 68 28.19 -13.20 2.89
CA PRO A 68 27.39 -12.98 4.09
C PRO A 68 28.15 -13.35 5.38
N ALA A 69 29.02 -14.37 5.32
CA ALA A 69 29.83 -14.79 6.47
C ALA A 69 30.76 -13.66 6.96
N GLU A 70 31.37 -12.91 6.04
CA GLU A 70 32.25 -11.78 6.38
C GLU A 70 31.45 -10.60 6.91
N VAL A 71 30.33 -10.26 6.26
CA VAL A 71 29.48 -9.14 6.68
C VAL A 71 28.91 -9.38 8.07
N TYR A 72 28.32 -10.55 8.33
CA TYR A 72 27.75 -10.87 9.64
C TYR A 72 28.82 -11.07 10.70
N GLY A 73 29.96 -11.69 10.35
CA GLY A 73 31.08 -11.89 11.27
C GLY A 73 31.65 -10.56 11.78
N ASN A 74 31.94 -9.63 10.87
CA ASN A 74 32.47 -8.30 11.22
C ASN A 74 31.47 -7.47 12.02
N LEU A 75 30.17 -7.61 11.74
CA LEU A 75 29.12 -6.89 12.47
C LEU A 75 28.98 -7.41 13.92
N LEU A 76 29.04 -8.73 14.11
CA LEU A 76 28.96 -9.36 15.43
C LEU A 76 30.24 -9.13 16.25
N ALA A 77 31.40 -9.11 15.60
CA ALA A 77 32.67 -8.78 16.22
C ALA A 77 32.83 -7.29 16.55
N GLY A 78 31.98 -6.42 15.99
CA GLY A 78 32.08 -4.97 16.17
C GLY A 78 33.19 -4.30 15.35
N GLU A 79 33.74 -5.00 14.36
CA GLU A 79 34.83 -4.54 13.49
C GLU A 79 34.40 -4.45 12.00
N PRO A 80 33.36 -3.68 11.64
CA PRO A 80 33.01 -3.48 10.24
C PRO A 80 34.15 -2.76 9.52
N THR A 81 34.49 -3.22 8.31
CA THR A 81 35.48 -2.50 7.50
C THR A 81 34.96 -1.12 7.14
N ARG A 82 35.86 -0.16 6.87
CA ARG A 82 35.49 1.24 6.57
C ARG A 82 34.41 1.34 5.49
N ASN A 83 34.53 0.54 4.43
CA ASN A 83 33.59 0.53 3.31
C ASN A 83 32.25 -0.10 3.71
N GLN A 84 32.25 -1.17 4.51
CA GLN A 84 31.03 -1.77 5.06
C GLN A 84 30.29 -0.76 5.95
N LEU A 85 31.00 -0.05 6.83
CA LEU A 85 30.42 0.95 7.72
C LEU A 85 29.79 2.11 6.92
N ILE A 86 30.50 2.65 5.93
CA ILE A 86 29.97 3.73 5.07
C ILE A 86 28.72 3.25 4.32
N PHE A 87 28.73 2.05 3.74
CA PHE A 87 27.58 1.52 3.02
C PHE A 87 26.38 1.29 3.93
N ILE A 88 26.58 0.66 5.08
CA ILE A 88 25.50 0.37 6.03
C ILE A 88 24.91 1.67 6.57
N THR A 89 25.75 2.63 6.99
CA THR A 89 25.27 3.92 7.51
C THR A 89 24.55 4.72 6.45
N ALA A 90 25.13 4.92 5.26
CA ALA A 90 24.49 5.64 4.17
C ALA A 90 23.19 4.97 3.72
N GLY A 91 23.22 3.64 3.53
CA GLY A 91 22.04 2.85 3.16
C GLY A 91 20.94 2.93 4.23
N THR A 92 21.29 2.83 5.51
CA THR A 92 20.35 2.95 6.62
C THR A 92 19.72 4.34 6.65
N VAL A 93 20.50 5.41 6.47
CA VAL A 93 19.97 6.78 6.45
C VAL A 93 19.00 6.97 5.28
N VAL A 94 19.40 6.59 4.07
CA VAL A 94 18.55 6.73 2.86
C VAL A 94 17.26 5.92 3.01
N LEU A 95 17.36 4.66 3.44
CA LEU A 95 16.18 3.80 3.64
C LEU A 95 15.30 4.30 4.79
N SER A 96 15.88 4.83 5.88
CA SER A 96 15.11 5.40 6.98
C SER A 96 14.35 6.65 6.54
N LEU A 97 14.99 7.51 5.75
CA LEU A 97 14.34 8.68 5.16
C LEU A 97 13.20 8.25 4.24
N GLU A 98 13.42 7.25 3.40
CA GLU A 98 12.39 6.69 2.53
C GLU A 98 11.19 6.16 3.32
N PHE A 99 11.40 5.38 4.39
CA PHE A 99 10.31 4.83 5.20
C PHE A 99 9.52 5.89 5.97
N LEU A 100 10.19 6.95 6.46
CA LEU A 100 9.56 7.99 7.27
C LEU A 100 8.91 9.10 6.43
N PHE A 101 9.54 9.50 5.33
CA PHE A 101 9.14 10.66 4.54
C PHE A 101 8.46 10.28 3.22
N ALA A 102 9.03 9.36 2.45
CA ALA A 102 8.61 9.04 1.08
C ALA A 102 7.91 7.67 0.96
N ARG A 103 7.24 7.26 2.04
CA ARG A 103 6.57 5.98 2.22
C ARG A 103 5.97 5.42 0.92
N HIS A 104 6.66 4.43 0.34
CA HIS A 104 6.34 3.66 -0.87
C HIS A 104 6.87 4.21 -2.21
N LEU A 105 7.68 5.25 -2.27
CA LEU A 105 8.29 5.70 -3.53
C LEU A 105 9.23 4.61 -4.08
N PHE A 106 10.07 4.04 -3.21
CA PHE A 106 10.97 2.95 -3.56
C PHE A 106 10.22 1.70 -4.01
N CYS A 107 9.26 1.21 -3.23
CA CYS A 107 8.49 0.02 -3.60
C CYS A 107 7.65 0.22 -4.87
N ARG A 108 7.22 1.45 -5.17
CA ARG A 108 6.42 1.79 -6.35
C ARG A 108 7.25 1.99 -7.62
N PHE A 109 8.45 2.58 -7.50
CA PHE A 109 9.21 3.05 -8.66
C PHE A 109 10.62 2.43 -8.79
N ALA A 110 11.24 2.00 -7.69
CA ALA A 110 12.63 1.54 -7.69
C ALA A 110 12.80 0.03 -7.43
N CYS A 111 11.84 -0.61 -6.75
CA CYS A 111 11.86 -2.05 -6.54
C CYS A 111 11.57 -2.76 -7.87
N ALA A 112 12.60 -3.24 -8.55
CA ALA A 112 12.51 -3.94 -9.82
C ALA A 112 11.48 -5.09 -9.76
N VAL A 113 11.54 -5.89 -8.70
CA VAL A 113 10.58 -7.00 -8.46
C VAL A 113 9.15 -6.48 -8.41
N GLY A 114 8.87 -5.41 -7.65
CA GLY A 114 7.53 -4.83 -7.55
C GLY A 114 7.02 -4.25 -8.86
N LEU A 115 7.89 -3.60 -9.64
CA LEU A 115 7.56 -3.07 -10.96
C LEU A 115 7.22 -4.19 -11.95
N PHE A 116 8.08 -5.22 -12.04
CA PHE A 116 7.85 -6.36 -12.93
C PHE A 116 6.61 -7.17 -12.53
N GLN A 117 6.38 -7.39 -11.24
CA GLN A 117 5.16 -8.05 -10.75
C GLN A 117 3.91 -7.25 -11.13
N SER A 118 3.94 -5.91 -10.98
CA SER A 118 2.84 -5.03 -11.33
C SER A 118 2.57 -5.04 -12.85
N LEU A 119 3.62 -5.01 -13.67
CA LEU A 119 3.52 -5.07 -15.13
C LEU A 119 3.01 -6.43 -15.61
N ALA A 120 3.53 -7.53 -15.07
CA ALA A 120 3.09 -8.89 -15.39
C ALA A 120 1.62 -9.09 -15.02
N TRP A 121 1.21 -8.60 -13.84
CA TRP A 121 -0.18 -8.60 -13.41
C TRP A 121 -1.05 -7.78 -14.36
N MET A 122 -0.62 -6.57 -14.75
CA MET A 122 -1.33 -5.70 -15.70
C MET A 122 -1.49 -6.34 -17.09
N GLY A 123 -0.49 -7.08 -17.57
CA GLY A 123 -0.56 -7.80 -18.84
C GLY A 123 -1.61 -8.91 -18.87
N ASN A 124 -1.91 -9.53 -17.72
CA ASN A 124 -2.87 -10.63 -17.66
C ASN A 124 -4.30 -10.15 -17.35
N ARG A 125 -5.13 -9.94 -18.37
CA ARG A 125 -6.55 -9.52 -18.24
C ARG A 125 -7.44 -10.50 -17.44
N GLY A 126 -7.00 -11.74 -17.24
CA GLY A 126 -7.71 -12.74 -16.42
C GLY A 126 -7.20 -12.84 -14.98
N ALA A 127 -6.19 -12.06 -14.59
CA ALA A 127 -5.61 -12.13 -13.26
C ALA A 127 -6.62 -11.71 -12.18
N MET A 128 -6.43 -12.28 -10.99
CA MET A 128 -7.20 -11.91 -9.81
C MET A 128 -7.09 -10.41 -9.54
N VAL A 129 -8.24 -9.76 -9.34
CA VAL A 129 -8.36 -8.34 -9.02
C VAL A 129 -9.55 -8.12 -8.10
N VAL A 130 -9.54 -7.01 -7.38
CA VAL A 130 -10.72 -6.55 -6.65
C VAL A 130 -11.76 -6.04 -7.66
N GLY A 131 -12.90 -6.74 -7.70
CA GLY A 131 -14.07 -6.39 -8.50
C GLY A 131 -15.02 -5.48 -7.76
N PHE A 132 -15.60 -4.52 -8.47
CA PHE A 132 -16.66 -3.65 -7.96
C PHE A 132 -17.96 -3.90 -8.72
N GLU A 133 -19.05 -4.18 -7.99
CA GLU A 133 -20.36 -4.43 -8.57
C GLU A 133 -21.07 -3.12 -8.98
N ARG A 134 -20.73 -2.62 -10.17
CA ARG A 134 -21.22 -1.32 -10.69
C ARG A 134 -22.73 -1.23 -10.84
N ALA A 135 -23.42 -2.34 -11.09
CA ALA A 135 -24.88 -2.37 -11.17
C ALA A 135 -25.54 -1.93 -9.85
N ARG A 136 -24.83 -2.11 -8.73
CA ARG A 136 -25.25 -1.72 -7.38
C ARG A 136 -24.49 -0.50 -6.87
N ALA A 137 -23.97 0.35 -7.75
CA ALA A 137 -23.22 1.54 -7.36
C ALA A 137 -24.02 2.51 -6.47
N ALA A 138 -25.35 2.52 -6.57
CA ALA A 138 -26.22 3.31 -5.68
C ALA A 138 -26.10 2.87 -4.21
N ASP A 139 -25.93 1.57 -3.94
CA ASP A 139 -25.71 1.03 -2.58
C ASP A 139 -24.38 1.50 -1.99
N CYS A 140 -23.42 1.86 -2.86
CA CYS A 140 -22.11 2.39 -2.46
C CYS A 140 -22.18 3.87 -2.05
N ALA A 141 -23.19 4.62 -2.49
CA ALA A 141 -23.31 6.06 -2.19
C ALA A 141 -23.52 6.34 -0.70
N ASN A 142 -24.09 5.38 0.03
CA ASN A 142 -24.32 5.47 1.47
C ASN A 142 -23.09 5.13 2.31
N CYS A 143 -21.99 4.70 1.68
CA CYS A 143 -20.72 4.40 2.34
C CYS A 143 -19.77 5.60 2.24
N TYR A 144 -19.10 5.97 3.33
CA TYR A 144 -18.13 7.07 3.39
C TYR A 144 -16.78 6.76 2.70
N SER A 145 -16.79 5.90 1.67
CA SER A 145 -15.59 5.45 0.95
C SER A 145 -14.54 4.77 1.85
N ALA A 146 -14.98 3.97 2.83
CA ALA A 146 -14.11 3.26 3.76
C ALA A 146 -13.01 2.43 3.06
N CYS A 147 -13.34 1.83 1.91
CA CYS A 147 -12.40 1.05 1.10
C CYS A 147 -11.23 1.88 0.50
N ASP A 148 -11.46 3.16 0.21
CA ASP A 148 -10.41 4.07 -0.27
C ASP A 148 -9.50 4.49 0.90
N HIS A 149 -10.08 4.71 2.09
CA HIS A 149 -9.35 5.14 3.28
C HIS A 149 -8.48 4.07 3.90
N VAL A 150 -8.92 2.80 3.85
CA VAL A 150 -8.15 1.67 4.38
C VAL A 150 -7.03 1.24 3.42
N CYS A 151 -7.09 1.60 2.14
CA CYS A 151 -6.13 1.12 1.15
C CYS A 151 -4.72 1.70 1.44
N PRO A 152 -3.72 0.88 1.79
CA PRO A 152 -2.39 1.38 2.17
C PRO A 152 -1.68 2.02 0.97
N MET A 153 -1.99 1.56 -0.24
CA MET A 153 -1.47 2.09 -1.49
C MET A 153 -2.27 3.28 -2.04
N ARG A 154 -3.31 3.73 -1.33
CA ARG A 154 -4.19 4.85 -1.71
C ARG A 154 -4.78 4.72 -3.11
N LEU A 155 -5.09 3.48 -3.47
CA LEU A 155 -5.83 3.16 -4.68
C LEU A 155 -7.32 3.36 -4.42
N LYS A 156 -8.08 3.56 -5.49
CA LYS A 156 -9.55 3.57 -5.44
C LYS A 156 -10.04 2.19 -5.88
N PRO A 157 -10.43 1.29 -4.97
CA PRO A 157 -10.78 -0.10 -5.32
C PRO A 157 -12.04 -0.21 -6.20
N ARG A 158 -12.76 0.89 -6.38
CA ARG A 158 -13.93 1.02 -7.27
C ARG A 158 -13.56 1.21 -8.75
N ASN A 159 -12.30 1.57 -9.03
CA ASN A 159 -11.81 1.77 -10.38
C ASN A 159 -11.42 0.45 -11.05
N VAL A 160 -11.04 0.53 -12.33
CA VAL A 160 -10.46 -0.63 -13.02
C VAL A 160 -9.06 -0.96 -12.53
N LYS A 161 -8.68 -2.20 -12.79
CA LYS A 161 -7.36 -2.76 -12.60
C LYS A 161 -6.22 -1.85 -13.05
N GLN A 162 -6.36 -1.18 -14.21
CA GLN A 162 -5.32 -0.31 -14.76
C GLN A 162 -5.03 0.93 -13.90
N ALA A 163 -6.04 1.44 -13.19
CA ALA A 163 -5.88 2.52 -12.23
C ALA A 163 -5.37 2.01 -10.85
N MET A 164 -5.21 0.70 -10.70
CA MET A 164 -4.81 -0.01 -9.48
C MET A 164 -3.48 -0.76 -9.67
N PHE A 165 -2.57 -0.24 -10.50
CA PHE A 165 -1.33 -0.93 -10.89
C PHE A 165 -0.41 -1.27 -9.71
N THR A 166 -0.48 -0.54 -8.59
CA THR A 166 0.32 -0.82 -7.37
C THR A 166 -0.43 -1.67 -6.35
N CYS A 167 -1.51 -2.36 -6.73
CA CYS A 167 -2.30 -3.17 -5.81
C CYS A 167 -1.47 -4.33 -5.24
N THR A 168 -1.30 -4.35 -3.91
CA THR A 168 -0.57 -5.41 -3.19
C THR A 168 -1.42 -6.63 -2.87
N GLN A 169 -2.67 -6.66 -3.35
CA GLN A 169 -3.63 -7.73 -3.12
C GLN A 169 -3.90 -8.08 -1.63
N CYS A 170 -3.82 -7.10 -0.74
CA CYS A 170 -3.96 -7.30 0.71
C CYS A 170 -5.39 -7.49 1.25
N ALA A 171 -6.42 -7.43 0.40
CA ALA A 171 -7.84 -7.56 0.75
C ALA A 171 -8.44 -6.55 1.75
N GLN A 172 -7.67 -5.59 2.30
CA GLN A 172 -8.17 -4.65 3.31
C GLN A 172 -9.40 -3.87 2.85
N CYS A 173 -9.46 -3.49 1.56
CA CYS A 173 -10.61 -2.80 0.98
C CYS A 173 -11.87 -3.69 0.87
N VAL A 174 -11.72 -4.99 0.64
CA VAL A 174 -12.83 -5.96 0.59
C VAL A 174 -13.38 -6.13 2.00
N SER A 175 -12.52 -6.36 2.98
CA SER A 175 -12.92 -6.47 4.39
C SER A 175 -13.61 -5.20 4.92
N ALA A 176 -13.10 -4.01 4.59
CA ALA A 176 -13.77 -2.76 4.96
C ALA A 176 -15.14 -2.58 4.27
N CYS A 177 -15.29 -3.09 3.04
CA CYS A 177 -16.57 -3.10 2.35
C CYS A 177 -17.56 -4.07 3.01
N GLU A 178 -17.12 -5.25 3.41
CA GLU A 178 -17.93 -6.21 4.16
C GLU A 178 -18.40 -5.60 5.48
N THR A 179 -17.50 -4.98 6.24
CA THR A 179 -17.84 -4.30 7.50
C THR A 179 -18.89 -3.20 7.30
N THR A 180 -18.70 -2.31 6.33
CA THR A 180 -19.64 -1.20 6.11
C THR A 180 -20.96 -1.63 5.48
N GLN A 181 -21.00 -2.80 4.83
CA GLN A 181 -22.20 -3.38 4.21
C GLN A 181 -22.81 -4.54 5.01
N ARG A 182 -22.42 -4.76 6.28
CA ARG A 182 -22.98 -5.86 7.12
C ARG A 182 -24.51 -5.85 7.20
N GLY A 183 -25.12 -4.67 7.15
CA GLY A 183 -26.59 -4.51 7.15
C GLY A 183 -27.25 -4.59 5.76
N ASN A 184 -26.49 -4.81 4.68
CA ASN A 184 -27.04 -4.91 3.33
C ASN A 184 -27.42 -6.37 3.01
N PRO A 185 -28.71 -6.68 2.77
CA PRO A 185 -29.15 -8.05 2.49
C PRO A 185 -28.57 -8.62 1.19
N ARG A 186 -28.09 -7.76 0.27
CA ARG A 186 -27.43 -8.17 -0.97
C ARG A 186 -25.91 -8.31 -0.84
N GLY A 187 -25.36 -8.16 0.37
CA GLY A 187 -23.93 -8.36 0.67
C GLY A 187 -23.01 -7.24 0.18
N PRO A 188 -21.67 -7.42 0.31
CA PRO A 188 -20.67 -6.43 -0.05
C PRO A 188 -20.61 -6.16 -1.56
N LEU A 189 -20.09 -4.99 -1.93
CA LEU A 189 -19.97 -4.53 -3.32
C LEU A 189 -18.57 -4.72 -3.90
N LEU A 190 -17.57 -4.96 -3.04
CA LEU A 190 -16.20 -5.27 -3.40
C LEU A 190 -15.93 -6.75 -3.09
N GLY A 191 -15.28 -7.44 -4.01
CA GLY A 191 -14.92 -8.85 -3.84
C GLY A 191 -13.80 -9.28 -4.79
N TRP A 192 -13.21 -10.44 -4.54
CA TRP A 192 -12.19 -11.00 -5.42
C TRP A 192 -12.82 -11.57 -6.70
N VAL A 193 -12.35 -11.15 -7.86
CA VAL A 193 -12.78 -11.67 -9.16
C VAL A 193 -11.60 -12.15 -9.99
N THR A 194 -11.79 -13.21 -10.77
CA THR A 194 -10.77 -13.83 -11.62
C THR A 194 -11.34 -14.17 -13.00
N GLY A 195 -10.47 -14.48 -13.97
CA GLY A 195 -10.87 -15.04 -15.26
C GLY A 195 -11.83 -14.13 -16.04
N THR A 196 -12.99 -14.69 -16.41
CA THR A 196 -14.02 -13.97 -17.18
C THR A 196 -14.65 -12.82 -16.39
N ALA A 197 -14.80 -12.96 -15.08
CA ALA A 197 -15.32 -11.90 -14.21
C ALA A 197 -14.34 -10.72 -14.10
N ALA A 198 -13.03 -11.01 -14.00
CA ALA A 198 -11.98 -9.98 -14.04
C ALA A 198 -11.98 -9.22 -15.38
N ARG A 199 -12.07 -9.93 -16.50
CA ARG A 199 -12.18 -9.31 -17.84
C ARG A 199 -13.41 -8.40 -17.98
N ARG A 200 -14.57 -8.82 -17.46
CA ARG A 200 -15.80 -8.01 -17.46
C ARG A 200 -15.64 -6.75 -16.60
N ASN A 201 -15.02 -6.86 -15.43
CA ASN A 201 -14.74 -5.72 -14.56
C ASN A 201 -13.88 -4.65 -15.25
N GLU A 202 -12.90 -5.07 -16.07
CA GLU A 202 -12.09 -4.16 -16.90
C GLU A 202 -12.88 -3.58 -18.09
N ALA A 203 -13.67 -4.42 -18.79
CA ALA A 203 -14.42 -4.02 -19.98
C ALA A 203 -15.53 -3.00 -19.69
N ASN A 204 -16.17 -3.08 -18.52
CA ASN A 204 -17.25 -2.19 -18.10
C ASN A 204 -16.83 -0.71 -17.98
N LEU A 205 -15.53 -0.39 -18.02
CA LEU A 205 -15.02 0.99 -18.10
C LEU A 205 -14.57 1.38 -19.53
N ALA A 206 -14.15 0.42 -20.36
CA ALA A 206 -13.85 0.68 -21.76
C ALA A 206 -15.13 1.01 -22.59
N GLY A 207 -16.30 0.59 -22.12
CA GLY A 207 -17.61 0.89 -22.72
C GLY A 207 -18.17 2.31 -22.46
N ARG A 208 -17.46 3.16 -21.71
CA ARG A 208 -17.75 4.60 -21.62
C ARG A 208 -16.47 5.39 -21.93
N ARG A 209 -16.08 5.43 -23.20
CA ARG A 209 -15.46 6.67 -23.70
C ARG A 209 -16.53 7.77 -23.54
N PRO A 210 -16.24 8.92 -22.92
CA PRO A 210 -17.11 10.06 -23.08
C PRO A 210 -17.10 10.40 -24.56
N ASP A 211 -18.19 10.14 -25.26
CA ASP A 211 -18.40 10.68 -26.59
C ASP A 211 -18.29 12.20 -26.47
N SER A 212 -17.18 12.72 -26.98
CA SER A 212 -16.95 14.13 -27.19
C SER A 212 -18.09 14.66 -28.06
N ALA A 213 -18.89 15.53 -27.46
CA ALA A 213 -19.63 16.60 -28.11
C ALA A 213 -20.46 16.21 -29.35
N GLY A 214 -21.71 15.80 -29.09
CA GLY A 214 -22.80 16.15 -29.98
C GLY A 214 -23.02 17.67 -29.96
N ALA A 215 -22.23 18.41 -30.73
CA ALA A 215 -22.56 19.77 -31.11
C ALA A 215 -23.61 19.71 -32.22
N ARG A 216 -24.88 19.75 -31.81
CA ARG A 216 -26.02 20.11 -32.67
C ARG A 216 -26.95 21.03 -31.88
N ARG A 217 -26.76 22.33 -32.05
CA ARG A 217 -27.78 23.32 -32.45
C ARG A 217 -27.10 24.68 -32.57
#